data_AF-A0A9P7KK94-F1
#
_entry.id   AF-A0A9P7KK94-F1
#
_cell.length_a   1.000
_cell.length_b   1.000
_cell.length_c   1.000
_cell.angle_alpha   90.00
_cell.angle_beta   90.00
_cell.angle_gamma   90.00
#
_symmetry.space_group_name_H-M   'P 1'
#
loop_
_entity.id
_entity.type
_entity.pdbx_description
1 polymer ?
#
loop_
_entity_poly.entity_id
_entity_poly.type
_entity_poly.pdbx_seq_one_letter_code
_entity_poly.pdbx_strand_id
1 'polypeptide(L)'
;MAPRRKPTKFTLVEDEVPLEDPKPLKPLTTLKWPYIPDESAYPDPLKRDDPKTLQLRHYEAIATSPAIRKTLTTHPNLKKLLTSIDALRGNDREHALERALGVLAPDIKDLTVAKELSEDVLALRELAEAIEAAVRGGQEGALGLDWDPSE
;
A
#
# COMPACT_ATOMS: atom_id res chain seq x y z
N MET A 1 -11.98 75.73 6.41
CA MET A 1 -12.55 74.71 7.32
C MET A 1 -12.80 73.45 6.49
N ALA A 2 -11.88 72.50 6.47
CA ALA A 2 -11.92 71.34 5.58
C ALA A 2 -12.59 70.14 6.27
N PRO A 3 -13.42 69.33 5.57
CA PRO A 3 -14.11 68.20 6.19
C PRO A 3 -13.16 67.02 6.41
N ARG A 4 -13.23 66.46 7.62
CA ARG A 4 -12.47 65.29 8.07
C ARG A 4 -12.90 64.04 7.29
N ARG A 5 -11.95 63.38 6.62
CA ARG A 5 -12.15 62.04 6.05
C ARG A 5 -12.27 61.03 7.20
N LYS A 6 -13.34 60.23 7.20
CA LYS A 6 -13.52 59.11 8.14
C LYS A 6 -12.59 57.96 7.73
N PRO A 7 -12.00 57.21 8.68
CA PRO A 7 -11.15 56.08 8.35
C PRO A 7 -12.00 54.92 7.83
N THR A 8 -11.70 54.48 6.61
CA THR A 8 -12.24 53.27 5.99
C THR A 8 -11.69 52.06 6.74
N LYS A 9 -12.57 51.25 7.34
CA LYS A 9 -12.19 49.94 7.88
C LYS A 9 -11.85 49.04 6.70
N PHE A 10 -10.57 48.71 6.55
CA PHE A 10 -10.14 47.59 5.71
C PHE A 10 -10.51 46.30 6.43
N THR A 11 -11.59 45.67 6.00
CA THR A 11 -11.89 44.27 6.34
C THR A 11 -11.02 43.40 5.44
N LEU A 12 -9.99 42.80 6.02
CA LEU A 12 -9.27 41.68 5.43
C LEU A 12 -10.26 40.52 5.31
N VAL A 13 -10.65 40.19 4.09
CA VAL A 13 -11.32 38.93 3.78
C VAL A 13 -10.18 37.93 3.65
N GLU A 14 -9.86 37.26 4.76
CA GLU A 14 -9.06 36.05 4.71
C GLU A 14 -9.97 34.97 4.11
N ASP A 15 -9.68 34.60 2.87
CA ASP A 15 -10.18 33.37 2.26
C ASP A 15 -9.61 32.19 3.07
N GLU A 16 -10.28 31.85 4.17
CA GLU A 16 -10.07 30.57 4.83
C GLU A 16 -10.60 29.47 3.91
N VAL A 17 -9.69 28.84 3.17
CA VAL A 17 -9.91 27.55 2.53
C VAL A 17 -10.37 26.60 3.64
N PRO A 18 -11.60 26.07 3.62
CA PRO A 18 -12.04 25.14 4.65
C PRO A 18 -11.12 23.92 4.62
N LEU A 19 -10.33 23.74 5.68
CA LEU A 19 -9.59 22.51 5.92
C LEU A 19 -10.64 21.43 6.16
N GLU A 20 -10.94 20.62 5.13
CA GLU A 20 -11.82 19.48 5.27
C GLU A 20 -11.31 18.59 6.41
N ASP A 21 -12.12 18.45 7.47
CA ASP A 21 -11.79 17.56 8.59
C ASP A 21 -11.48 16.17 8.04
N PRO A 22 -10.40 15.52 8.51
CA PRO A 22 -9.98 14.24 7.98
C PRO A 22 -11.12 13.24 8.19
N LYS A 23 -11.66 12.72 7.08
CA LYS A 23 -12.70 11.69 7.09
C LYS A 23 -12.30 10.58 8.05
N PRO A 24 -13.14 10.24 9.05
CA PRO A 24 -12.78 9.26 10.05
C PRO A 24 -12.44 7.91 9.39
N LEU A 25 -11.32 7.33 9.79
CA LEU A 25 -10.87 6.04 9.28
C LEU A 25 -11.85 4.93 9.69
N LYS A 26 -12.02 3.94 8.83
CA LYS A 26 -12.82 2.76 9.15
C LYS A 26 -12.13 1.94 10.24
N PRO A 27 -12.84 1.42 11.24
CA PRO A 27 -12.24 0.58 12.26
C PRO A 27 -11.79 -0.77 11.67
N LEU A 28 -10.69 -1.31 12.18
CA LEU A 28 -10.10 -2.58 11.70
C LEU A 28 -11.05 -3.78 11.87
N THR A 29 -11.99 -3.70 12.82
CA THR A 29 -13.04 -4.72 13.05
C THR A 29 -14.03 -4.83 11.90
N THR A 30 -14.07 -3.86 10.98
CA THR A 30 -14.91 -3.93 9.78
C THR A 30 -14.32 -4.82 8.69
N LEU A 31 -13.01 -5.13 8.75
CA LEU A 31 -12.37 -6.01 7.77
C LEU A 31 -12.68 -7.48 8.05
N LYS A 32 -12.90 -8.25 6.97
CA LYS A 32 -12.96 -9.71 7.01
C LYS A 32 -11.54 -10.25 6.90
N TRP A 33 -10.88 -10.42 8.03
CA TRP A 33 -9.54 -11.01 8.07
C TRP A 33 -9.62 -12.50 7.71
N PRO A 34 -8.68 -13.01 6.88
CA PRO A 34 -8.57 -14.45 6.68
C PRO A 34 -8.23 -15.13 8.01
N TYR A 35 -8.74 -16.33 8.23
CA TYR A 35 -8.30 -17.15 9.36
C TYR A 35 -6.85 -17.59 9.13
N ILE A 36 -5.99 -17.29 10.09
CA ILE A 36 -4.56 -17.65 10.07
C ILE A 36 -4.33 -18.60 11.25
N PRO A 37 -3.89 -19.85 11.02
CA PRO A 37 -3.56 -20.75 12.10
C PRO A 37 -2.45 -20.17 12.98
N ASP A 38 -2.57 -20.39 14.29
CA ASP A 38 -1.48 -20.08 15.23
C ASP A 38 -0.24 -20.92 14.89
N GLU A 39 0.94 -20.36 15.13
CA GLU A 39 2.19 -21.07 14.89
C GLU A 39 2.29 -22.32 15.76
N SER A 40 2.72 -23.43 15.15
CA SER A 40 2.97 -24.66 15.90
C SER A 40 4.07 -24.41 16.92
N ALA A 41 3.80 -24.74 18.19
CA ALA A 41 4.79 -24.71 19.26
C ALA A 41 6.00 -25.63 18.98
N TYR A 42 5.85 -26.58 18.04
CA TYR A 42 6.92 -27.44 17.55
C TYR A 42 7.03 -27.26 16.03
N PRO A 43 7.89 -26.35 15.55
CA PRO A 43 8.15 -26.21 14.12
C PRO A 43 8.91 -27.44 13.62
N ASP A 44 8.49 -27.97 12.47
CA ASP A 44 9.22 -29.03 11.78
C ASP A 44 10.58 -28.47 11.31
N PRO A 45 11.72 -29.02 11.75
CA PRO A 45 13.04 -28.49 11.41
C PRO A 45 13.31 -28.52 9.90
N LEU A 46 12.63 -29.38 9.14
CA LEU A 46 12.77 -29.44 7.68
C LEU A 46 12.05 -28.30 6.97
N LYS A 47 11.04 -27.70 7.62
CA LYS A 47 10.24 -26.59 7.06
C LYS A 47 10.77 -25.21 7.47
N ARG A 48 11.97 -25.16 8.04
CA ARG A 48 12.57 -23.90 8.52
C ARG A 48 12.83 -22.93 7.36
N ASP A 49 13.21 -23.46 6.20
CA ASP A 49 13.57 -22.67 5.03
C ASP A 49 12.38 -22.44 4.06
N ASP A 50 11.20 -23.00 4.37
CA ASP A 50 10.00 -22.78 3.57
C ASP A 50 9.48 -21.33 3.74
N PRO A 51 8.88 -20.73 2.70
CA PRO A 51 8.25 -19.43 2.83
C PRO A 51 7.10 -19.51 3.84
N LYS A 52 7.24 -18.80 4.96
CA LYS A 52 6.22 -18.73 6.01
C LYS A 52 5.01 -17.92 5.53
N THR A 53 3.83 -18.25 6.05
CA THR A 53 2.59 -17.55 5.73
C THR A 53 2.49 -16.25 6.54
N LEU A 54 1.85 -15.22 5.97
CA LEU A 54 1.59 -13.98 6.69
C LEU A 54 0.81 -14.22 8.00
N GLN A 55 1.34 -13.70 9.11
CA GLN A 55 0.70 -13.71 10.42
C GLN A 55 -0.29 -12.54 10.57
N LEU A 56 -1.19 -12.64 11.56
CA LEU A 56 -2.19 -11.61 11.86
C LEU A 56 -1.54 -10.22 12.10
N ARG A 57 -0.42 -10.18 12.83
CA ARG A 57 0.34 -8.94 13.08
C ARG A 57 0.77 -8.23 11.80
N HIS A 58 1.13 -8.98 10.75
CA HIS A 58 1.55 -8.43 9.47
C HIS A 58 0.36 -7.82 8.71
N TYR A 59 -0.79 -8.49 8.75
CA TYR A 59 -2.04 -7.99 8.20
C TYR A 59 -2.50 -6.68 8.89
N GLU A 60 -2.39 -6.60 10.21
CA GLU A 60 -2.65 -5.37 10.96
C GLU A 60 -1.69 -4.23 10.61
N ALA A 61 -0.39 -4.52 10.48
CA ALA A 61 0.62 -3.55 10.07
C ALA A 61 0.32 -3.00 8.65
N ILE A 62 -0.06 -3.87 7.72
CA ILE A 62 -0.46 -3.48 6.36
C ILE A 62 -1.69 -2.57 6.39
N ALA A 63 -2.74 -2.91 7.15
CA ALA A 63 -3.95 -2.10 7.18
C ALA A 63 -3.79 -0.74 7.89
N THR A 64 -2.88 -0.66 8.87
CA THR A 64 -2.62 0.57 9.64
C THR A 64 -1.56 1.47 9.02
N SER A 65 -0.78 0.98 8.04
CA SER A 65 0.29 1.74 7.40
C SER A 65 -0.20 3.01 6.66
N PRO A 66 0.31 4.20 7.03
CA PRO A 66 0.00 5.44 6.31
C PRO A 66 0.64 5.49 4.92
N ALA A 67 1.80 4.87 4.73
CA ALA A 67 2.49 4.83 3.44
C ALA A 67 1.64 4.08 2.40
N ILE A 68 1.10 2.93 2.77
CA ILE A 68 0.22 2.13 1.89
C ILE A 68 -1.06 2.89 1.54
N ARG A 69 -1.66 3.62 2.49
CA ARG A 69 -2.82 4.46 2.19
C ARG A 69 -2.49 5.59 1.22
N LYS A 70 -1.30 6.19 1.35
CA LYS A 70 -0.82 7.25 0.46
C LYS A 70 -0.63 6.71 -0.96
N THR A 71 0.09 5.59 -1.14
CA THR A 71 0.33 4.99 -2.46
C THR A 71 -0.97 4.63 -3.17
N LEU A 72 -1.93 4.02 -2.47
CA LEU A 72 -3.26 3.69 -3.01
C LEU A 72 -4.14 4.91 -3.32
N THR A 73 -3.79 6.08 -2.79
CA THR A 73 -4.49 7.36 -3.09
C THR A 73 -3.83 8.07 -4.25
N THR A 74 -2.50 8.05 -4.33
CA THR A 74 -1.72 8.58 -5.45
C THR A 74 -2.03 7.83 -6.75
N HIS A 75 -2.16 6.51 -6.68
CA HIS A 75 -2.32 5.64 -7.85
C HIS A 75 -3.72 4.99 -7.88
N PRO A 76 -4.75 5.64 -8.44
CA PRO A 76 -6.13 5.11 -8.44
C PRO A 76 -6.29 3.86 -9.32
N ASN A 77 -5.49 3.71 -10.37
CA ASN A 77 -5.50 2.54 -11.26
C ASN A 77 -5.01 1.26 -10.56
N LEU A 78 -4.13 1.41 -9.58
CA LEU A 78 -3.57 0.31 -8.81
C LEU A 78 -4.66 -0.53 -8.14
N LYS A 79 -5.76 0.08 -7.67
CA LYS A 79 -6.90 -0.66 -7.10
C LYS A 79 -7.57 -1.58 -8.12
N LYS A 80 -7.71 -1.11 -9.36
CA LYS A 80 -8.29 -1.92 -10.45
C LYS A 80 -7.37 -3.06 -10.84
N LEU A 81 -6.07 -2.79 -10.93
CA LEU A 81 -5.04 -3.80 -11.22
C LEU A 81 -4.97 -4.88 -10.14
N LEU A 82 -4.94 -4.48 -8.85
CA LEU A 82 -4.96 -5.45 -7.75
C LEU A 82 -6.23 -6.30 -7.76
N THR A 83 -7.38 -5.71 -8.10
CA THR A 83 -8.64 -6.45 -8.21
C THR A 83 -8.62 -7.43 -9.39
N SER A 84 -8.05 -7.05 -10.53
CA SER A 84 -7.95 -7.95 -11.70
C SER A 84 -7.00 -9.11 -11.44
N ILE A 85 -5.88 -8.86 -10.75
CA ILE A 85 -4.95 -9.91 -10.32
C ILE A 85 -5.60 -10.82 -9.27
N ASP A 86 -6.32 -10.26 -8.30
CA ASP A 86 -7.00 -11.05 -7.26
C ASP A 86 -8.16 -11.89 -7.80
N ALA A 87 -8.69 -11.58 -8.98
CA ALA A 87 -9.68 -12.43 -9.65
C ALA A 87 -9.07 -13.71 -10.25
N LEU A 88 -7.75 -13.71 -10.52
CA LEU A 88 -7.04 -14.84 -11.11
C LEU A 88 -6.73 -15.92 -10.08
N ARG A 89 -6.49 -17.16 -10.54
CA ARG A 89 -6.20 -18.33 -9.69
C ARG A 89 -5.03 -19.11 -10.28
N GLY A 90 -4.27 -19.80 -9.41
CA GLY A 90 -3.13 -20.62 -9.82
C GLY A 90 -2.06 -19.82 -10.58
N ASN A 91 -1.44 -20.47 -11.56
CA ASN A 91 -0.30 -19.93 -12.32
C ASN A 91 -0.64 -18.63 -13.06
N ASP A 92 -1.90 -18.42 -13.49
CA ASP A 92 -2.30 -17.19 -14.17
C ASP A 92 -2.13 -15.96 -13.27
N ARG A 93 -2.37 -16.12 -11.97
CA ARG A 93 -2.16 -15.07 -10.98
C ARG A 93 -0.68 -14.76 -10.82
N GLU A 94 0.16 -15.79 -10.75
CA GLU A 94 1.61 -15.66 -10.61
C GLU A 94 2.19 -14.93 -11.84
N HIS A 95 1.83 -15.36 -13.05
CA HIS A 95 2.26 -14.69 -14.27
C HIS A 95 1.74 -13.25 -14.40
N ALA A 96 0.53 -12.96 -13.92
CA ALA A 96 0.03 -11.59 -13.88
C ALA A 96 0.82 -10.72 -12.91
N LEU A 97 1.20 -11.25 -11.74
CA LEU A 97 2.05 -10.57 -10.78
C LEU A 97 3.46 -10.33 -11.34
N GLU A 98 4.08 -11.34 -11.95
CA GLU A 98 5.40 -11.23 -12.58
C GLU A 98 5.44 -10.13 -13.67
N ARG A 99 4.41 -10.10 -14.52
CA ARG A 99 4.28 -9.06 -15.55
C ARG A 99 4.04 -7.68 -14.95
N ALA A 100 3.15 -7.59 -13.96
CA ALA A 100 2.84 -6.32 -13.31
C ALA A 100 4.01 -5.76 -12.49
N LEU A 101 4.93 -6.61 -12.03
CA LEU A 101 6.18 -6.22 -11.37
C LEU A 101 7.35 -6.00 -12.35
N GLY A 102 7.15 -6.25 -13.65
CA GLY A 102 8.19 -6.13 -14.67
C GLY A 102 9.32 -7.16 -14.55
N VAL A 103 9.05 -8.30 -13.90
CA VAL A 103 10.01 -9.42 -13.76
C VAL A 103 10.11 -10.22 -15.06
N LEU A 104 9.00 -10.33 -15.79
CA LEU A 104 8.95 -10.99 -17.10
C LEU A 104 9.21 -9.98 -18.23
N ALA A 105 10.01 -10.36 -19.23
CA ALA A 105 10.19 -9.54 -20.42
C ALA A 105 8.85 -9.41 -21.20
N PRO A 106 8.49 -8.21 -21.68
CA PRO A 106 7.26 -8.01 -22.44
C PRO A 106 7.35 -8.78 -23.77
N ASP A 107 6.30 -9.52 -24.11
CA ASP A 107 6.19 -10.15 -25.41
C ASP A 107 6.04 -9.07 -26.51
N ILE A 108 6.36 -9.42 -27.76
CA ILE A 108 6.28 -8.50 -28.92
C ILE A 108 4.86 -7.89 -29.08
N LYS A 109 3.83 -8.57 -28.57
CA LYS A 109 2.42 -8.10 -28.59
C LYS A 109 2.11 -7.04 -27.54
N ASP A 110 2.97 -6.87 -26.53
CA ASP A 110 2.70 -6.04 -25.35
C ASP A 110 3.32 -4.64 -25.44
N LEU A 111 3.94 -4.26 -26.57
CA LEU A 111 4.69 -3.00 -26.68
C LEU A 111 3.84 -1.72 -26.45
N THR A 112 2.55 -1.73 -26.77
CA THR A 112 1.64 -0.60 -26.48
C THR A 112 1.13 -0.63 -25.05
N VAL A 113 0.87 -1.83 -24.52
CA VAL A 113 0.50 -2.09 -23.12
C VAL A 113 1.68 -1.74 -22.18
N ALA A 114 2.92 -1.88 -22.65
CA ALA A 114 4.15 -1.64 -21.90
C ALA A 114 4.28 -0.20 -21.38
N LYS A 115 3.69 0.80 -22.06
CA LYS A 115 3.74 2.19 -21.57
C LYS A 115 2.79 2.41 -20.39
N GLU A 116 1.57 1.90 -20.44
CA GLU A 116 0.64 1.94 -19.30
C GLU A 116 1.14 1.06 -18.15
N LEU A 117 1.67 -0.13 -18.48
CA LEU A 117 2.35 -0.98 -17.51
C LEU A 117 3.56 -0.29 -16.89
N SER A 118 4.26 0.64 -17.57
CA SER A 118 5.42 1.28 -16.95
C SER A 118 5.04 2.14 -15.73
N GLU A 119 3.91 2.86 -15.79
CA GLU A 119 3.41 3.62 -14.64
C GLU A 119 2.84 2.69 -13.57
N ASP A 120 2.06 1.69 -13.98
CA ASP A 120 1.48 0.70 -13.06
C ASP A 120 2.54 -0.19 -12.38
N VAL A 121 3.65 -0.51 -13.07
CA VAL A 121 4.80 -1.26 -12.54
C VAL A 121 5.52 -0.43 -11.48
N LEU A 122 5.74 0.86 -11.74
CA LEU A 122 6.33 1.76 -10.74
C LEU A 122 5.41 1.90 -9.52
N ALA A 123 4.11 2.08 -9.74
CA ALA A 123 3.12 2.16 -8.66
C ALA A 123 3.03 0.86 -7.85
N LEU A 124 3.05 -0.30 -8.51
CA LEU A 124 3.02 -1.60 -7.85
C LEU A 124 4.31 -1.88 -7.09
N ARG A 125 5.45 -1.45 -7.62
CA ARG A 125 6.74 -1.53 -6.92
C ARG A 125 6.76 -0.64 -5.68
N GLU A 126 6.30 0.60 -5.79
CA GLU A 126 6.17 1.52 -4.65
C GLU A 126 5.25 0.92 -3.57
N LEU A 127 4.15 0.27 -3.98
CA LEU A 127 3.28 -0.46 -3.05
C LEU A 127 3.98 -1.66 -2.41
N ALA A 128 4.72 -2.46 -3.18
CA ALA A 128 5.45 -3.62 -2.68
C ALA A 128 6.50 -3.20 -1.64
N GLU A 129 7.27 -2.16 -1.91
CA GLU A 129 8.25 -1.58 -0.99
C GLU A 129 7.58 -1.03 0.28
N ALA A 130 6.42 -0.38 0.15
CA ALA A 130 5.65 0.10 1.30
C ALA A 130 5.07 -1.04 2.16
N ILE A 131 4.66 -2.15 1.54
CA ILE A 131 4.21 -3.36 2.25
C ILE A 131 5.38 -4.00 2.97
N GLU A 132 6.52 -4.18 2.29
CA GLU A 132 7.72 -4.74 2.90
C GLU A 132 8.16 -3.91 4.11
N ALA A 133 8.24 -2.59 3.98
CA ALA A 133 8.59 -1.69 5.08
C ALA A 133 7.61 -1.78 6.26
N ALA A 134 6.31 -1.90 5.98
CA ALA A 134 5.30 -2.05 7.02
C ALA A 134 5.42 -3.38 7.77
N VAL A 135 5.71 -4.47 7.06
CA VAL A 135 5.80 -5.81 7.66
C VAL A 135 7.14 -6.02 8.38
N ARG A 136 8.22 -5.40 7.91
CA ARG A 136 9.56 -5.52 8.52
C ARG A 136 9.71 -4.75 9.83
N GLY A 137 8.79 -3.84 10.16
CA GLY A 137 8.80 -3.16 11.45
C GLY A 137 10.07 -2.32 11.75
N GLY A 138 10.78 -1.84 10.72
CA GLY A 138 11.94 -0.93 10.88
C GLY A 138 13.32 -1.59 11.02
N GLN A 139 13.46 -2.90 10.78
CA GLN A 139 14.78 -3.54 10.75
C GLN A 139 15.51 -3.29 9.42
N GLU A 140 16.35 -2.25 9.34
CA GLU A 140 17.03 -1.83 8.10
C GLU A 140 18.07 -2.83 7.55
N GLY A 141 18.44 -3.88 8.31
CA GLY A 141 19.50 -4.84 7.94
C GLY A 141 19.04 -6.23 7.48
N ALA A 142 17.76 -6.59 7.64
CA ALA A 142 17.24 -7.90 7.24
C ALA A 142 16.65 -7.82 5.83
N LEU A 143 17.14 -8.61 4.87
CA LEU A 143 16.48 -8.80 3.59
C LEU A 143 15.34 -9.81 3.77
N GLY A 144 14.10 -9.39 3.51
CA GLY A 144 12.91 -10.24 3.62
C GLY A 144 11.92 -9.83 4.72
N LEU A 145 10.86 -10.64 4.83
CA LEU A 145 9.82 -10.50 5.85
C LEU A 145 10.36 -11.04 7.18
N ASP A 146 10.10 -10.31 8.28
CA ASP A 146 10.53 -10.70 9.62
C ASP A 146 9.65 -11.84 10.15
N TRP A 147 10.13 -13.05 9.90
CA TRP A 147 9.40 -14.27 10.19
C TRP A 147 9.71 -14.87 11.54
N ASP A 148 10.72 -14.39 12.27
CA ASP A 148 11.08 -14.91 13.58
C ASP A 148 10.95 -13.81 14.62
N PRO A 149 10.34 -14.07 15.79
CA PRO A 149 10.53 -13.18 16.92
C PRO A 149 12.02 -13.20 17.25
N SER A 150 12.68 -12.06 17.10
CA SER A 150 14.01 -11.87 17.67
C SER A 150 13.89 -12.06 19.19
N GLU A 151 14.47 -13.15 19.70
CA GLU A 151 14.75 -13.32 21.13
C GLU A 151 15.66 -12.21 21.66
#